data_AF-A0A0B8NXY6-F1
#
_entry.id   AF-A0A0B8NXY6-F1
#
_cell.length_a   1.000
_cell.length_b   1.000
_cell.length_c   1.000
_cell.angle_alpha   90.00
_cell.angle_beta   90.00
_cell.angle_gamma   90.00
#
_symmetry.space_group_name_H-M   'P 1'
#
loop_
_entity.id
_entity.type
_entity.pdbx_description
1 polymer ?
#
loop_
_entity_poly.entity_id
_entity_poly.type
_entity_poly.pdbx_seq_one_letter_code
_entity_poly.pdbx_strand_id
1 'polypeptide(L)'
;MRVKALLASAILLPFSLTAVAEGVDSSFSEAEVLAAQNNWCDALVNISSTYEAQGHEVAQALAKEVIDSAYAYQVGPVLFKPTLTVNPQTFRTDSKVLCLTLLRAMRTTLKTVGLL
;
A
#
# COMPACT_ATOMS: atom_id res chain seq x y z
N MET A 1 -61.45 31.01 28.76
CA MET A 1 -60.85 29.81 29.41
C MET A 1 -61.30 28.56 28.66
N ARG A 2 -60.37 27.83 28.04
CA ARG A 2 -60.26 26.35 28.03
C ARG A 2 -59.17 25.94 27.04
N VAL A 3 -57.99 25.70 27.62
CA VAL A 3 -56.82 25.08 27.02
C VAL A 3 -57.20 23.68 26.50
N LYS A 4 -56.80 23.34 25.27
CA LYS A 4 -56.62 21.95 24.85
C LYS A 4 -55.30 21.85 24.09
N ALA A 5 -54.24 21.63 24.86
CA ALA A 5 -52.95 21.19 24.35
C ALA A 5 -53.11 19.75 23.83
N LEU A 6 -52.87 19.54 22.53
CA LEU A 6 -52.66 18.21 21.97
C LEU A 6 -51.15 18.02 21.85
N LEU A 7 -50.57 17.46 22.93
CA LEU A 7 -49.23 16.89 22.95
C LEU A 7 -49.21 15.68 22.01
N ALA A 8 -48.65 15.85 20.81
CA ALA A 8 -48.27 14.73 19.97
C ALA A 8 -47.11 14.01 20.67
N SER A 9 -47.44 12.87 21.28
CA SER A 9 -46.48 12.00 21.96
C SER A 9 -45.48 11.45 20.95
N ALA A 10 -44.27 12.04 20.93
CA ALA A 10 -43.14 11.47 20.19
C ALA A 10 -42.73 10.17 20.89
N ILE A 11 -43.08 9.04 20.29
CA ILE A 11 -42.55 7.73 20.68
C ILE A 11 -41.07 7.73 20.26
N LEU A 12 -40.20 8.09 21.20
CA LEU A 12 -38.77 7.80 21.12
C LEU A 12 -38.58 6.30 21.30
N LEU A 13 -38.59 5.55 20.19
CA LEU A 13 -37.99 4.22 20.17
C LEU A 13 -36.49 4.39 20.42
N PRO A 14 -35.89 3.76 21.44
CA PRO A 14 -34.45 3.68 21.52
C PRO A 14 -33.98 2.79 20.37
N PHE A 15 -33.53 3.42 19.29
CA PHE A 15 -32.71 2.74 18.29
C PHE A 15 -31.37 2.46 18.97
N SER A 16 -31.25 1.29 19.59
CA SER A 16 -29.98 0.80 20.11
C SER A 16 -29.05 0.58 18.92
N LEU A 17 -28.20 1.58 18.67
CA LEU A 17 -27.09 1.45 17.75
C LEU A 17 -26.03 0.59 18.44
N THR A 18 -26.15 -0.72 18.34
CA THR A 18 -25.03 -1.61 18.66
C THR A 18 -23.97 -1.36 17.60
N ALA A 19 -23.06 -0.42 17.87
CA ALA A 19 -21.81 -0.32 17.15
C ALA A 19 -21.08 -1.65 17.41
N VAL A 20 -21.15 -2.57 16.46
CA VAL A 20 -20.21 -3.69 16.40
C VAL A 20 -18.87 -3.03 16.09
N ALA A 21 -18.11 -2.75 17.15
CA ALA A 21 -16.68 -2.61 17.02
C ALA A 21 -16.20 -4.02 16.65
N GLU A 22 -16.13 -4.31 15.34
CA GLU A 22 -15.33 -5.42 14.88
C GLU A 22 -13.92 -5.16 15.41
N GLY A 23 -13.53 -5.94 16.41
CA GLY A 23 -12.16 -5.98 16.84
C GLY A 23 -11.37 -6.41 15.61
N VAL A 24 -10.65 -5.47 15.01
CA VAL A 24 -9.59 -5.79 14.05
C VAL A 24 -8.65 -6.71 14.81
N ASP A 25 -8.75 -8.00 14.55
CA ASP A 25 -7.84 -8.98 15.10
C ASP A 25 -6.46 -8.60 14.58
N SER A 26 -5.69 -7.97 15.46
CA SER A 26 -4.40 -7.36 15.11
C SER A 26 -3.27 -8.39 15.19
N SER A 27 -3.63 -9.67 15.35
CA SER A 27 -2.67 -10.77 15.38
C SER A 27 -2.42 -11.29 13.97
N PHE A 28 -1.22 -11.04 13.46
CA PHE A 28 -0.70 -11.75 12.30
C PHE A 28 -0.10 -13.08 12.77
N SER A 29 -0.39 -14.16 12.05
CA SER A 29 0.24 -15.47 12.28
C SER A 29 1.64 -15.52 11.68
N GLU A 30 2.50 -16.39 12.23
CA GLU A 30 3.83 -16.66 11.65
C GLU A 30 3.73 -17.13 10.20
N ALA A 31 2.72 -17.94 9.88
CA ALA A 31 2.48 -18.43 8.53
C ALA A 31 2.20 -17.28 7.54
N GLU A 32 1.42 -16.27 7.93
CA GLU A 32 1.15 -15.10 7.09
C GLU A 32 2.39 -14.25 6.87
N VAL A 33 3.23 -14.08 7.90
CA VAL A 33 4.51 -13.36 7.78
C VAL A 33 5.45 -14.10 6.82
N LEU A 34 5.58 -15.42 6.96
CA LEU A 34 6.40 -16.24 6.07
C LEU A 34 5.88 -16.22 4.63
N ALA A 35 4.55 -16.28 4.45
CA ALA A 35 3.94 -16.17 3.13
C ALA A 35 4.24 -14.80 2.49
N ALA A 36 4.12 -13.71 3.25
CA ALA A 36 4.45 -12.37 2.75
C ALA A 36 5.93 -12.23 2.37
N GLN A 37 6.84 -12.80 3.17
CA GLN A 37 8.28 -12.82 2.86
C GLN A 37 8.60 -13.62 1.59
N ASN A 38 8.02 -14.82 1.44
CA ASN A 38 8.22 -15.65 0.26
C ASN A 38 7.68 -14.96 -0.99
N ASN A 39 6.45 -14.45 -0.93
CA ASN A 39 5.84 -13.71 -2.05
C ASN A 39 6.69 -12.49 -2.45
N TRP A 40 7.30 -11.80 -1.49
CA TRP A 40 8.21 -10.69 -1.76
C TRP A 40 9.48 -11.16 -2.51
N CYS A 41 10.12 -12.22 -2.04
CA CYS A 41 11.30 -12.80 -2.69
C CYS A 41 10.99 -13.30 -4.11
N ASP A 42 9.88 -14.01 -4.29
CA ASP A 42 9.44 -14.54 -5.56
C ASP A 42 9.14 -13.42 -6.56
N ALA A 43 8.51 -12.33 -6.10
CA ALA A 43 8.28 -11.15 -6.91
C ALA A 43 9.58 -10.52 -7.41
N LEU A 44 10.62 -10.42 -6.57
CA LEU A 44 11.93 -9.89 -6.98
C LEU A 44 12.59 -10.79 -8.04
N VAL A 45 12.55 -12.11 -7.85
CA VAL A 45 13.08 -13.06 -8.83
C VAL A 45 12.32 -12.94 -10.14
N ASN A 46 10.99 -12.85 -10.10
CA ASN A 46 10.16 -12.74 -11.30
C ASN A 46 10.41 -11.43 -12.07
N ILE A 47 10.57 -10.29 -11.37
CA ILE A 47 10.96 -9.02 -12.00
C ILE A 47 12.31 -9.16 -12.71
N SER A 48 13.29 -9.78 -12.05
CA SER A 48 14.61 -10.03 -12.64
C SER A 48 14.52 -10.91 -13.89
N SER A 49 13.84 -12.06 -13.81
CA SER A 49 13.64 -12.95 -14.95
C SER A 49 12.86 -12.29 -16.09
N THR A 50 11.86 -11.46 -15.77
CA THR A 50 11.10 -10.68 -16.76
C THR A 50 11.99 -9.66 -17.45
N TYR A 51 12.90 -9.01 -16.72
CA TYR A 51 13.86 -8.09 -17.31
C TYR A 51 14.77 -8.79 -18.32
N GLU A 52 15.34 -9.93 -17.95
CA GLU A 52 16.22 -10.71 -18.84
C GLU A 52 15.47 -11.23 -20.09
N ALA A 53 14.21 -11.66 -19.94
CA ALA A 53 13.46 -12.27 -21.02
C ALA A 53 12.72 -11.27 -21.92
N GLN A 54 12.21 -10.17 -21.35
CA GLN A 54 11.24 -9.28 -22.01
C GLN A 54 11.68 -7.80 -21.99
N GLY A 55 12.81 -7.50 -21.36
CA GLY A 55 13.40 -6.18 -21.33
C GLY A 55 12.78 -5.24 -20.29
N HIS A 56 13.34 -4.03 -20.24
CA HIS A 56 13.12 -3.06 -19.17
C HIS A 56 11.65 -2.61 -19.01
N GLU A 57 10.94 -2.37 -20.11
CA GLU A 57 9.59 -1.80 -20.07
C GLU A 57 8.59 -2.76 -19.40
N VAL A 58 8.63 -4.04 -19.75
CA VAL A 58 7.74 -5.06 -19.17
C VAL A 58 8.09 -5.32 -17.71
N ALA A 59 9.39 -5.43 -17.40
CA ALA A 59 9.85 -5.58 -16.02
C ALA A 59 9.47 -4.38 -15.13
N GLN A 60 9.50 -3.18 -15.69
CA GLN A 60 9.05 -1.95 -15.03
C GLN A 60 7.55 -1.99 -14.71
N ALA A 61 6.73 -2.44 -15.66
CA ALA A 61 5.29 -2.57 -15.44
C ALA A 61 4.99 -3.58 -14.31
N LEU A 62 5.65 -4.75 -14.35
CA LEU A 62 5.52 -5.76 -13.30
C LEU A 62 5.98 -5.24 -11.93
N ALA A 63 7.11 -4.53 -11.87
CA ALA A 63 7.60 -3.94 -10.63
C ALA A 63 6.62 -2.93 -10.03
N LYS A 64 5.88 -2.19 -10.88
CA LYS A 64 4.83 -1.29 -10.41
C LYS A 64 3.67 -2.04 -9.77
N GLU A 65 3.21 -3.14 -10.37
CA GLU A 65 2.13 -3.97 -9.81
C GLU A 65 2.53 -4.62 -8.48
N VAL A 66 3.77 -5.11 -8.37
CA VAL A 66 4.31 -5.66 -7.12
C VAL A 66 4.33 -4.60 -6.02
N ILE A 67 4.75 -3.36 -6.31
CA ILE A 67 4.78 -2.28 -5.32
C ILE A 67 3.36 -1.85 -4.91
N ASP A 68 2.46 -1.71 -5.89
CA ASP A 68 1.08 -1.29 -5.65
C ASP A 68 0.31 -2.33 -4.79
N SER A 69 0.68 -3.61 -4.89
CA SER A 69 0.09 -4.68 -4.05
C SER A 69 0.77 -4.86 -2.69
N ALA A 70 2.10 -4.70 -2.62
CA ALA A 70 2.86 -4.93 -1.39
C ALA A 70 2.76 -3.78 -0.39
N TYR A 71 2.49 -2.55 -0.86
CA TYR A 71 2.43 -1.37 -0.02
C TYR A 71 1.02 -0.79 0.02
N ALA A 72 0.53 -0.52 1.23
CA ALA A 72 -0.82 -0.02 1.48
C ALA A 72 -0.97 1.49 1.20
N TYR A 73 -0.57 1.96 0.01
CA TYR A 73 -0.72 3.36 -0.43
C TYR A 73 -2.17 3.86 -0.41
N GLN A 74 -3.14 2.95 -0.48
CA GLN A 74 -4.58 3.19 -0.38
C GLN A 74 -5.04 3.52 1.05
N VAL A 75 -4.27 3.18 2.08
CA VAL A 75 -4.61 3.43 3.50
C VAL A 75 -3.95 4.72 4.02
N GLY A 76 -2.93 5.22 3.33
CA GLY A 76 -2.29 6.48 3.65
C GLY A 76 -0.86 6.59 3.11
N PRO A 77 -0.15 7.68 3.44
CA PRO A 77 1.23 7.89 3.01
C PRO A 77 2.16 6.80 3.56
N VAL A 78 2.98 6.22 2.68
CA VAL A 78 3.98 5.22 3.07
C VAL A 78 5.30 5.92 3.38
N LEU A 79 5.91 5.66 4.53
CA LEU A 79 7.21 6.24 4.90
C LEU A 79 8.38 5.35 4.45
N PHE A 80 8.41 5.02 3.17
CA PHE A 80 9.51 4.23 2.61
C PHE A 80 10.76 5.10 2.42
N LYS A 81 11.91 4.65 2.93
CA LYS A 81 13.21 5.29 2.73
C LYS A 81 14.08 4.43 1.78
N PRO A 82 14.12 4.72 0.46
CA PRO A 82 15.01 4.03 -0.44
C PRO A 82 16.48 4.18 -0.06
N THR A 83 17.32 3.26 -0.53
CA THR A 83 18.75 3.20 -0.18
C THR A 83 19.53 4.45 -0.62
N LEU A 84 19.13 5.11 -1.72
CA LEU A 84 19.85 6.22 -2.34
C LEU A 84 19.23 7.61 -2.10
N THR A 85 18.33 7.76 -1.13
CA THR A 85 17.73 9.08 -0.83
C THR A 85 18.57 9.86 0.17
N VAL A 86 18.76 11.14 -0.12
CA VAL A 86 19.42 12.13 0.76
C VAL A 86 18.46 13.28 1.06
N ASN A 87 18.77 14.09 2.08
CA ASN A 87 18.03 15.32 2.38
C ASN A 87 17.96 16.24 1.15
N PRO A 88 16.84 16.94 0.90
CA PRO A 88 15.69 17.09 1.81
C PRO A 88 14.58 16.05 1.63
N GLN A 89 14.64 15.15 0.62
CA GLN A 89 13.55 14.22 0.29
C GLN A 89 13.94 12.76 0.56
N THR A 90 13.93 12.42 1.86
CA THR A 90 14.31 11.11 2.40
C THR A 90 13.23 10.04 2.23
N PHE A 91 11.95 10.40 2.35
CA PHE A 91 10.84 9.45 2.27
C PHE A 91 10.15 9.49 0.90
N ARG A 92 9.48 8.40 0.55
CA ARG A 92 8.63 8.25 -0.65
C ARG A 92 7.20 7.96 -0.21
N THR A 93 6.43 9.03 -0.03
CA THR A 93 5.04 9.00 0.43
C THR A 93 4.04 8.58 -0.64
N ASP A 94 4.45 8.56 -1.91
CA ASP A 94 3.60 8.27 -3.07
C ASP A 94 4.19 7.16 -3.95
N SER A 95 3.34 6.22 -4.39
CA SER A 95 3.73 5.05 -5.21
C SER A 95 4.36 5.46 -6.55
N LYS A 96 3.81 6.47 -7.22
CA LYS A 96 4.31 6.95 -8.52
C LYS A 96 5.71 7.53 -8.36
N VAL A 97 5.96 8.29 -7.29
CA VAL A 97 7.29 8.83 -6.99
C VAL A 97 8.27 7.71 -6.62
N LEU A 98 7.83 6.67 -5.91
CA LEU A 98 8.66 5.49 -5.62
C LEU A 98 9.06 4.76 -6.91
N CYS A 99 8.09 4.41 -7.76
CA CYS A 99 8.31 3.70 -9.02
C CYS A 99 9.30 4.45 -9.93
N LEU A 100 9.07 5.75 -10.17
CA LEU A 100 9.97 6.57 -10.99
C LEU A 100 11.38 6.67 -10.40
N THR A 101 11.52 6.70 -9.07
CA THR A 101 12.83 6.70 -8.41
C THR A 101 13.53 5.35 -8.56
N LEU A 102 12.81 4.24 -8.40
CA LEU A 102 13.36 2.89 -8.57
C LEU A 102 13.82 2.64 -9.99
N LEU A 103 13.05 3.07 -10.99
CA LEU A 103 13.45 2.96 -12.39
C LEU A 103 14.69 3.77 -12.72
N ARG A 104 14.80 4.96 -12.13
CA ARG A 104 15.99 5.81 -12.27
C ARG A 104 17.19 5.17 -11.58
N ALA A 105 17.00 4.58 -10.40
CA ALA A 105 18.02 3.84 -9.68
C ALA A 105 18.47 2.59 -10.45
N MET A 106 17.53 1.76 -10.93
CA MET A 106 17.81 0.58 -11.75
C MET A 106 18.55 0.96 -13.04
N ARG A 107 18.12 2.02 -13.74
CA ARG A 107 18.84 2.53 -14.93
C ARG A 107 20.26 2.98 -14.59
N THR A 108 20.45 3.70 -13.48
CA THR A 108 21.79 4.11 -13.04
C THR A 108 22.65 2.90 -12.70
N THR A 109 22.11 1.92 -11.96
CA THR A 109 22.81 0.68 -11.64
C THR A 109 23.20 -0.08 -12.91
N LEU A 110 22.26 -0.27 -13.85
CA LEU A 110 22.51 -0.94 -15.12
C LEU A 110 23.62 -0.26 -15.95
N LYS A 111 23.65 1.07 -15.99
CA LYS A 111 24.76 1.83 -16.61
C LYS A 111 26.08 1.64 -15.87
N THR A 112 26.06 1.61 -14.54
CA THR A 112 27.26 1.39 -13.73
C THR A 112 27.83 -0.02 -13.91
N VAL A 113 26.98 -1.01 -14.18
CA VAL A 113 27.40 -2.40 -14.44
C VAL A 113 27.54 -2.75 -15.93
N GLY A 114 27.44 -1.76 -16.82
CA GLY A 114 27.71 -1.92 -18.27
C GLY A 114 26.65 -2.72 -19.04
N LEU A 115 25.44 -2.87 -18.49
CA LEU A 115 24.31 -3.57 -19.12
C LEU A 115 23.42 -2.63 -19.97
N LEU A 116 23.73 -1.33 -20.00
CA LEU A 116 23.07 -0.26 -20.77
C LEU A 116 24.06 0.82 -21.20
#